data_AF-A0AAD7GFM6-F1
#
_entry.id   AF-A0AAD7GFM6-F1
#
_cell.length_a   1.000
_cell.length_b   1.000
_cell.length_c   1.000
_cell.angle_alpha   90.00
_cell.angle_beta   90.00
_cell.angle_gamma   90.00
#
_symmetry.space_group_name_H-M   'P 1'
#
loop_
_entity.id
_entity.type
_entity.pdbx_description
1 polymer ?
#
loop_
_entity_poly.entity_id
_entity_poly.type
_entity_poly.pdbx_seq_one_letter_code
_entity_poly.pdbx_strand_id
1 'polypeptide(L)'
;MGKFNIAHHKSYHPYRRENVEKVRRDEEEAREKEAKEEGRMMLADSEARIDRLRELARSNNASKKRKAAAVPTMDGHINFFEDLEHKTEPVESDRGFPLAPSAKDLNLWYTERAKNAETEVVDEKRKRDTARKSVHDPLTLITYQLVSRHGSTPPNPSYHPPSSAIPLNTSRPPESSERQRALELMRRKQREMRESETPRTVHGGGGGYGDVLTAVRWRRRIAAGTARI
;
A
#
# COMPACT_ATOMS: atom_id res chain seq x y z
N MET A 1 -35.59 -44.94 0.41
CA MET A 1 -35.78 -43.53 -0.02
C MET A 1 -34.45 -42.82 0.05
N GLY A 2 -33.91 -42.39 -1.09
CA GLY A 2 -32.60 -41.71 -1.15
C GLY A 2 -32.68 -40.34 -0.48
N LYS A 3 -31.70 -40.01 0.35
CA LYS A 3 -31.62 -38.73 1.06
C LYS A 3 -31.23 -37.65 0.04
N PHE A 4 -32.20 -36.85 -0.40
CA PHE A 4 -31.93 -35.73 -1.31
C PHE A 4 -31.24 -34.62 -0.52
N ASN A 5 -30.02 -34.27 -0.89
CA ASN A 5 -29.27 -33.19 -0.24
C ASN A 5 -29.79 -31.83 -0.74
N ILE A 6 -30.87 -31.35 -0.13
CA ILE A 6 -31.60 -30.13 -0.53
C ILE A 6 -30.72 -28.86 -0.46
N ALA A 7 -29.66 -28.87 0.34
CA ALA A 7 -28.77 -27.73 0.54
C ALA A 7 -28.14 -27.23 -0.77
N HIS A 8 -27.73 -28.14 -1.67
CA HIS A 8 -27.14 -27.77 -2.97
C HIS A 8 -28.19 -27.20 -3.94
N HIS A 9 -29.47 -27.43 -3.67
CA HIS A 9 -30.58 -26.95 -4.48
C HIS A 9 -31.07 -25.55 -4.08
N LYS A 10 -30.32 -24.85 -3.22
CA LYS A 10 -30.63 -23.47 -2.84
C LYS A 10 -29.77 -22.46 -3.59
N SER A 11 -30.40 -21.40 -4.10
CA SER A 11 -29.74 -20.31 -4.84
C SER A 11 -28.62 -19.64 -4.05
N TYR A 12 -28.69 -19.60 -2.73
CA TYR A 12 -27.67 -18.99 -1.87
C TYR A 12 -26.48 -19.92 -1.56
N HIS A 13 -26.47 -21.16 -2.07
CA HIS A 13 -25.44 -22.11 -1.69
C HIS A 13 -24.06 -21.68 -2.24
N PRO A 14 -23.02 -21.49 -1.39
CA PRO A 14 -21.75 -20.89 -1.81
C PRO A 14 -21.04 -21.62 -2.94
N TYR A 15 -21.17 -22.95 -3.00
CA TYR A 15 -20.49 -23.78 -4.01
C TYR A 15 -21.29 -23.96 -5.31
N ARG A 16 -22.40 -23.24 -5.49
CA ARG A 16 -23.06 -23.18 -6.80
C ARG A 16 -22.18 -22.42 -7.78
N ARG A 17 -22.06 -22.98 -8.99
CA ARG A 17 -21.29 -22.39 -10.09
C ARG A 17 -21.69 -20.92 -10.32
N GLU A 18 -22.99 -20.64 -10.36
CA GLU A 18 -23.54 -19.29 -10.52
C GLU A 18 -23.06 -18.30 -9.44
N ASN A 19 -22.95 -18.74 -8.19
CA ASN A 19 -22.48 -17.89 -7.08
C ASN A 19 -20.97 -17.69 -7.12
N VAL A 20 -20.22 -18.75 -7.43
CA VAL A 20 -18.77 -18.68 -7.60
C VAL A 20 -18.41 -17.76 -8.76
N GLU A 21 -19.13 -17.84 -9.87
CA GLU A 21 -18.95 -16.97 -11.04
C GLU A 21 -19.33 -15.52 -10.74
N LYS A 22 -20.38 -15.28 -9.95
CA LYS A 22 -20.73 -13.94 -9.49
C LYS A 22 -19.62 -13.32 -8.64
N VAL A 23 -19.12 -14.05 -7.64
CA VAL A 23 -17.98 -13.60 -6.81
C VAL A 23 -16.76 -13.31 -7.67
N ARG A 24 -16.47 -14.19 -8.64
CA ARG A 24 -15.36 -13.99 -9.56
C ARG A 24 -15.52 -12.72 -10.40
N ARG A 25 -16.72 -12.45 -10.93
CA ARG A 25 -17.00 -11.23 -11.68
C ARG A 25 -16.86 -9.99 -10.79
N ASP A 26 -17.41 -10.03 -9.58
CA ASP A 26 -17.35 -8.91 -8.64
C ASP A 26 -15.89 -8.62 -8.22
N GLU A 27 -15.06 -9.66 -8.03
CA GLU A 27 -13.62 -9.52 -7.75
C GLU A 27 -12.81 -9.00 -8.96
N GLU A 28 -13.13 -9.45 -10.17
CA GLU A 28 -12.49 -8.98 -11.40
C GLU A 28 -12.85 -7.51 -11.69
N GLU A 29 -14.10 -7.11 -11.50
CA GLU A 29 -14.56 -5.73 -11.66
C GLU A 29 -13.93 -4.80 -10.61
N ALA A 30 -13.85 -5.25 -9.35
CA ALA A 30 -13.16 -4.52 -8.30
C ALA A 30 -11.67 -4.30 -8.66
N ARG A 31 -11.00 -5.34 -9.16
CA ARG A 31 -9.60 -5.25 -9.60
C ARG A 31 -9.42 -4.30 -10.79
N GLU A 32 -10.32 -4.34 -11.76
CA GLU A 32 -10.25 -3.44 -12.92
C GLU A 32 -10.50 -1.98 -12.52
N LYS A 33 -11.42 -1.74 -11.60
CA LYS A 33 -11.70 -0.41 -11.07
C LYS A 33 -10.53 0.15 -10.28
N GLU A 34 -9.91 -0.65 -9.41
CA GLU A 34 -8.71 -0.27 -8.67
C GLU A 34 -7.55 0.07 -9.63
N ALA A 35 -7.34 -0.74 -10.68
CA ALA A 35 -6.30 -0.45 -11.69
C ALA A 35 -6.56 0.85 -12.47
N LYS A 36 -7.82 1.16 -12.79
CA LYS A 36 -8.21 2.42 -13.45
C LYS A 36 -7.99 3.62 -12.52
N GLU A 37 -8.35 3.49 -11.24
CA GLU A 37 -8.16 4.53 -10.24
C GLU A 37 -6.68 4.76 -9.92
N GLU A 38 -5.87 3.70 -9.79
CA GLU A 38 -4.41 3.78 -9.62
C GLU A 38 -3.75 4.43 -10.84
N GLY A 39 -4.14 4.04 -12.06
CA GLY A 39 -3.64 4.67 -13.29
C GLY A 39 -3.94 6.17 -13.35
N ARG A 40 -5.16 6.58 -12.97
CA ARG A 40 -5.55 7.99 -12.89
C ARG A 40 -4.76 8.74 -11.81
N MET A 41 -4.56 8.12 -10.65
CA MET A 41 -3.80 8.69 -9.54
C MET A 41 -2.32 8.89 -9.92
N MET A 42 -1.69 7.89 -10.56
CA MET A 42 -0.31 7.96 -11.05
C MET A 42 -0.13 9.10 -12.07
N LEU A 43 -1.09 9.27 -12.98
CA LEU A 43 -1.03 10.33 -13.98
C LEU A 43 -1.20 11.71 -13.34
N ALA A 44 -2.14 11.86 -12.40
CA ALA A 44 -2.32 13.09 -11.64
C ALA A 44 -1.10 13.48 -10.79
N ASP A 45 -0.42 12.53 -10.14
CA ASP A 45 0.81 12.79 -9.38
C ASP A 45 1.95 13.23 -10.31
N SER A 46 2.05 12.61 -11.50
CA SER A 46 3.03 13.02 -12.51
C SER A 46 2.79 14.44 -13.03
N GLU A 47 1.52 14.81 -13.24
CA GLU A 47 1.12 16.16 -13.67
C GLU A 47 1.39 17.20 -12.59
N ALA A 48 0.97 16.94 -11.34
CA ALA A 48 1.21 17.84 -10.21
C ALA A 48 2.72 18.08 -9.99
N ARG A 49 3.54 17.04 -10.16
CA ARG A 49 4.99 17.16 -10.09
C ARG A 49 5.55 18.04 -11.20
N ILE A 50 5.07 17.87 -12.44
CA ILE A 50 5.48 18.69 -13.58
C ILE A 50 5.08 20.14 -13.37
N ASP A 51 3.87 20.40 -12.88
CA ASP A 51 3.40 21.76 -12.65
C ASP A 51 4.20 22.46 -11.54
N ARG A 52 4.50 21.77 -10.45
CA ARG A 52 5.41 22.29 -9.41
C ARG A 52 6.80 22.63 -9.98
N LEU A 53 7.36 21.77 -10.84
CA LEU A 53 8.64 22.05 -11.51
C LEU A 53 8.54 23.25 -12.46
N ARG A 54 7.43 23.41 -13.17
CA ARG A 54 7.18 24.57 -14.04
C ARG A 54 7.04 25.86 -13.25
N GLU A 55 6.35 25.84 -12.12
CA GLU A 55 6.23 26.99 -11.22
C GLU A 55 7.58 27.42 -10.66
N LEU A 56 8.40 26.47 -10.20
CA LEU A 56 9.77 26.74 -9.74
C LEU A 56 10.66 27.30 -10.86
N ALA A 57 10.53 26.78 -12.08
CA ALA A 57 11.26 27.32 -13.24
C ALA A 57 10.80 28.75 -13.59
N ARG A 58 9.50 29.04 -13.49
CA ARG A 58 8.95 30.38 -13.72
C ARG A 58 9.40 31.37 -12.65
N SER A 59 9.39 30.99 -11.37
CA SER A 59 9.82 31.86 -10.27
C SER A 59 11.33 32.15 -10.30
N ASN A 60 12.16 31.17 -10.67
CA ASN A 60 13.60 31.39 -10.86
C ASN A 60 13.91 32.32 -12.05
N ASN A 61 13.16 32.22 -13.15
CA ASN A 61 13.31 33.15 -14.28
C ASN A 61 12.76 34.55 -13.97
N ALA A 62 11.65 34.65 -13.24
CA ALA A 62 11.05 35.92 -12.83
C ALA A 62 11.90 36.67 -11.80
N SER A 63 12.48 35.97 -10.82
CA SER A 63 13.41 36.57 -9.83
C SER A 63 14.70 37.07 -10.48
N LYS A 64 15.22 36.36 -11.50
CA LYS A 64 16.35 36.83 -12.32
C LYS A 64 16.00 38.11 -13.11
N LYS A 65 14.73 38.29 -13.50
CA LYS A 65 14.25 39.49 -14.22
C LYS A 65 13.88 40.66 -13.28
N ARG A 66 13.32 40.39 -12.09
CA ARG A 66 12.89 41.42 -11.11
C ARG A 66 14.05 42.03 -10.31
N LYS A 67 15.16 41.31 -10.10
CA LYS A 67 16.39 41.88 -9.52
C LYS A 67 17.04 42.98 -10.38
N ALA A 68 16.60 43.16 -11.63
CA ALA A 68 17.05 44.24 -12.49
C ALA A 68 16.14 45.49 -12.46
N ALA A 69 14.98 45.49 -11.78
CA ALA A 69 13.96 46.53 -11.98
C ALA A 69 13.20 47.06 -10.75
N ALA A 70 13.48 46.60 -9.51
CA ALA A 70 12.72 47.07 -8.34
C ALA A 70 13.53 48.09 -7.50
N VAL A 71 13.10 49.35 -7.60
CA VAL A 71 13.49 50.51 -6.79
C VAL A 71 13.11 50.29 -5.32
N PRO A 72 13.94 50.67 -4.33
CA PRO A 72 13.58 50.58 -2.92
C PRO A 72 12.60 51.70 -2.55
N THR A 73 11.43 51.34 -2.04
CA THR A 73 10.50 52.28 -1.41
C THR A 73 11.18 52.93 -0.21
N MET A 74 10.98 54.24 -0.07
CA MET A 74 11.64 55.08 0.92
C MET A 74 11.42 54.48 2.31
N ASP A 75 12.49 54.27 3.06
CA ASP A 75 12.49 53.69 4.42
C ASP A 75 12.43 52.16 4.55
N GLY A 76 12.91 51.40 3.57
CA GLY A 76 13.49 50.05 3.77
C GLY A 76 12.58 48.92 4.27
N HIS A 77 11.31 49.20 4.58
CA HIS A 77 10.35 48.23 5.10
C HIS A 77 9.49 47.67 3.95
N ILE A 78 9.52 46.35 3.78
CA ILE A 78 8.78 45.62 2.75
C ILE A 78 7.46 45.15 3.34
N ASN A 79 6.34 45.73 2.92
CA ASN A 79 5.00 45.29 3.34
C ASN A 79 4.57 44.03 2.59
N PHE A 80 4.80 42.88 3.21
CA PHE A 80 4.41 41.55 2.69
C PHE A 80 2.91 41.27 2.75
N PHE A 81 2.13 42.07 3.50
CA PHE A 81 0.71 41.81 3.78
C PHE A 81 -0.27 42.58 2.89
N GLU A 82 0.22 43.49 2.05
CA GLU A 82 -0.60 44.36 1.18
C GLU A 82 -1.45 43.54 0.17
N ASP A 83 -0.89 42.46 -0.38
CA ASP A 83 -1.60 41.58 -1.33
C ASP A 83 -2.65 40.67 -0.67
N LEU A 84 -2.66 40.57 0.66
CA LEU A 84 -3.48 39.62 1.42
C LEU A 84 -4.78 40.25 1.92
N GLU A 85 -4.80 41.57 2.17
CA GLU A 85 -5.98 42.31 2.65
C GLU A 85 -7.06 42.51 1.58
N HIS A 86 -6.74 42.33 0.28
CA HIS A 86 -7.68 42.54 -0.82
C HIS A 86 -8.52 41.31 -1.24
N LYS A 87 -8.46 40.18 -0.52
CA LYS A 87 -9.06 38.89 -0.96
C LYS A 87 -10.19 38.33 -0.10
N THR A 88 -10.70 39.06 0.88
CA THR A 88 -11.78 38.58 1.75
C THR A 88 -13.06 39.40 1.58
N GLU A 89 -13.85 39.06 0.57
CA GLU A 89 -15.27 39.47 0.47
C GLU A 89 -16.13 38.20 0.31
N PRO A 90 -16.90 37.78 1.31
CA PRO A 90 -17.86 36.69 1.16
C PRO A 90 -19.15 37.22 0.52
N VAL A 91 -19.43 36.81 -0.72
CA VAL A 91 -20.73 37.07 -1.36
C VAL A 91 -21.80 36.24 -0.65
N GLU A 92 -22.63 36.93 0.12
CA GLU A 92 -23.84 36.45 0.77
C GLU A 92 -24.87 35.96 -0.27
N SER A 93 -25.12 34.66 -0.33
CA SER A 93 -26.27 34.10 -1.06
C SER A 93 -27.47 34.01 -0.11
N ASP A 94 -28.15 35.14 0.10
CA ASP A 94 -29.34 35.24 0.95
C ASP A 94 -30.59 35.52 0.08
N ARG A 95 -31.69 34.81 0.40
CA ARG A 95 -33.06 34.91 -0.16
C ARG A 95 -33.41 34.12 -1.45
N GLY A 96 -33.54 32.80 -1.32
CA GLY A 96 -34.34 31.99 -2.26
C GLY A 96 -34.50 30.55 -1.80
N PHE A 97 -35.70 29.98 -1.91
CA PHE A 97 -35.92 28.54 -1.71
C PHE A 97 -35.16 27.79 -2.83
N PRO A 98 -34.23 26.87 -2.50
CA PRO A 98 -33.45 26.19 -3.53
C PRO A 98 -34.38 25.30 -4.37
N LEU A 99 -34.43 25.58 -5.68
CA LEU A 99 -35.27 24.85 -6.65
C LEU A 99 -34.77 23.42 -6.91
N ALA A 100 -33.53 23.12 -6.51
CA ALA A 100 -32.94 21.79 -6.60
C ALA A 100 -32.70 21.23 -5.18
N PRO A 101 -32.90 19.92 -4.97
CA PRO A 101 -32.51 19.25 -3.74
C PRO A 101 -31.04 19.56 -3.43
N SER A 102 -30.73 19.83 -2.16
CA SER A 102 -29.35 20.09 -1.76
C SER A 102 -28.50 18.85 -2.01
N ALA A 103 -27.18 19.01 -2.17
CA ALA A 103 -26.29 17.87 -2.31
C ALA A 103 -26.37 16.88 -1.13
N LYS A 104 -26.87 17.31 0.03
CA LYS A 104 -27.14 16.48 1.21
C LYS A 104 -28.41 15.63 1.05
N ASP A 105 -29.38 16.09 0.26
CA ASP A 105 -30.64 15.40 0.00
C ASP A 105 -30.50 14.30 -1.08
N LEU A 106 -29.40 14.32 -1.84
CA LEU A 106 -29.05 13.23 -2.77
C LEU A 106 -28.52 11.99 -2.04
N ASN A 107 -28.08 12.12 -0.79
CA ASN A 107 -27.52 11.02 -0.04
C ASN A 107 -28.63 10.27 0.70
N LEU A 108 -28.73 8.97 0.42
CA LEU A 108 -29.59 8.06 1.17
C LEU A 108 -29.16 8.09 2.65
N TRP A 109 -30.11 8.25 3.57
CA TRP A 109 -29.92 8.43 5.03
C TRP A 109 -29.03 7.37 5.72
N TYR A 110 -28.73 6.23 5.07
CA TYR A 110 -27.82 5.20 5.57
C TYR A 110 -26.39 5.24 5.02
N THR A 111 -26.10 6.08 4.01
CA THR A 111 -24.82 6.04 3.28
C THR A 111 -23.71 6.90 3.89
N GLU A 112 -24.06 7.93 4.65
CA GLU A 112 -23.08 8.85 5.26
C GLU A 112 -22.32 8.19 6.42
N ARG A 113 -22.97 7.29 7.17
CA ARG A 113 -22.36 6.68 8.36
C ARG A 113 -21.35 5.59 8.02
N ALA A 114 -21.60 4.80 6.96
CA ALA A 114 -20.72 3.69 6.60
C ALA A 114 -19.44 4.18 5.91
N LYS A 115 -19.55 5.15 4.99
CA LYS A 115 -18.41 5.65 4.22
C LYS A 115 -17.40 6.38 5.10
N ASN A 116 -17.86 7.27 5.97
CA ASN A 116 -16.98 8.04 6.86
C ASN A 116 -16.24 7.14 7.86
N ALA A 117 -16.93 6.14 8.42
CA ALA A 117 -16.33 5.21 9.39
C ALA A 117 -15.28 4.28 8.76
N GLU A 118 -15.51 3.80 7.54
CA GLU A 118 -14.57 2.89 6.87
C GLU A 118 -13.31 3.63 6.40
N THR A 119 -13.46 4.86 5.87
CA THR A 119 -12.32 5.68 5.46
C THR A 119 -11.45 6.11 6.64
N GLU A 120 -12.04 6.50 7.77
CA GLU A 120 -11.28 6.89 8.97
C GLU A 120 -10.45 5.73 9.53
N VAL A 121 -11.02 4.52 9.61
CA VAL A 121 -10.33 3.34 10.16
C VAL A 121 -9.15 2.91 9.29
N VAL A 122 -9.30 2.98 7.96
CA VAL A 122 -8.22 2.64 7.02
C VAL A 122 -7.09 3.67 7.09
N ASP A 123 -7.42 4.96 7.16
CA ASP A 123 -6.44 6.04 7.27
C ASP A 123 -5.69 6.00 8.60
N GLU A 124 -6.36 5.70 9.71
CA GLU A 124 -5.72 5.52 11.01
C GLU A 124 -4.73 4.34 11.02
N LYS A 125 -5.12 3.22 10.40
CA LYS A 125 -4.25 2.05 10.30
C LYS A 125 -3.00 2.36 9.47
N ARG A 126 -3.16 3.07 8.35
CA ARG A 126 -2.06 3.51 7.49
C ARG A 126 -1.11 4.46 8.24
N LYS A 127 -1.65 5.45 8.96
CA LYS A 127 -0.88 6.38 9.80
C LYS A 127 -0.06 5.68 10.88
N ARG A 128 -0.67 4.70 11.57
CA ARG A 128 0.02 3.91 12.60
C ARG A 128 1.17 3.08 12.03
N ASP A 129 0.96 2.47 10.86
CA ASP A 129 2.00 1.68 10.19
C ASP A 129 3.12 2.56 9.64
N THR A 130 2.82 3.75 9.09
CA THR A 130 3.86 4.71 8.69
C THR A 130 4.66 5.23 9.87
N ALA A 131 4.01 5.48 11.02
CA ALA A 131 4.69 5.90 12.24
C ALA A 131 5.64 4.80 12.77
N ARG A 132 5.21 3.54 12.77
CA ARG A 132 6.08 2.41 13.14
C ARG A 132 7.27 2.27 12.20
N LYS A 133 7.05 2.47 10.90
CA LYS A 133 8.13 2.43 9.89
C LYS A 133 9.11 3.58 10.08
N SER A 134 8.65 4.79 10.37
CA SER A 134 9.52 5.95 10.60
C SER A 134 10.31 5.85 11.91
N VAL A 135 9.78 5.17 12.94
CA VAL A 135 10.52 4.95 14.19
C VAL A 135 11.73 4.02 14.00
N HIS A 136 11.66 3.10 13.04
CA HIS A 136 12.73 2.13 12.76
C HIS A 136 13.53 2.46 11.50
N ASP A 137 13.36 3.65 10.93
CA ASP A 137 14.10 4.10 9.76
C ASP A 137 15.49 4.64 10.17
N PRO A 138 16.60 4.10 9.64
CA PRO A 138 17.93 4.64 9.93
C PRO A 138 18.08 6.12 9.56
N LEU A 139 17.31 6.62 8.58
CA LEU A 139 17.37 8.02 8.16
C LEU A 139 16.72 8.98 9.17
N THR A 140 15.70 8.53 9.91
CA THR A 140 15.09 9.35 10.96
C THR A 140 16.03 9.49 12.15
N LEU A 141 16.79 8.44 12.50
CA LEU A 141 17.82 8.50 13.54
C LEU A 141 18.91 9.55 13.23
N ILE A 142 19.35 9.65 11.98
CA ILE A 142 20.30 10.69 11.55
C ILE A 142 19.70 12.08 11.76
N THR A 143 18.42 12.25 11.43
CA THR A 143 17.70 13.52 11.63
C THR A 143 17.62 13.88 13.12
N TYR A 144 17.32 12.90 14.00
CA TYR A 144 17.34 13.08 15.45
C TYR A 144 18.75 13.37 16.00
N GLN A 145 19.81 12.81 15.42
CA GLN A 145 21.18 13.13 15.83
C GLN A 145 21.61 14.53 15.39
N LEU A 146 21.21 14.95 14.19
CA LEU A 146 21.47 16.30 13.70
C LEU A 146 20.74 17.30 14.60
N VAL A 147 19.41 17.19 14.70
CA VAL A 147 18.62 17.29 15.94
C VAL A 147 19.34 17.75 17.23
N SER A 148 19.79 16.75 17.97
CA SER A 148 20.43 16.90 19.27
C SER A 148 21.80 17.58 19.20
N ARG A 149 22.53 17.51 18.08
CA ARG A 149 23.87 18.10 17.95
C ARG A 149 23.89 19.62 17.87
N HIS A 150 22.80 20.27 17.46
CA HIS A 150 22.74 21.74 17.37
C HIS A 150 22.18 22.42 18.63
N GLY A 151 21.84 21.67 19.68
CA GLY A 151 21.26 22.19 20.92
C GLY A 151 22.17 22.19 22.15
N SER A 152 23.39 21.67 22.09
CA SER A 152 24.26 21.54 23.26
C SER A 152 25.57 22.31 23.11
N THR A 153 25.69 23.42 23.84
CA THR A 153 26.97 23.94 24.35
C THR A 153 27.76 22.77 24.98
N PRO A 154 29.06 22.60 24.69
CA PRO A 154 29.79 21.41 25.14
C PRO A 154 29.96 21.41 26.68
N PRO A 155 29.57 20.35 27.41
CA PRO A 155 29.98 20.22 28.80
C PRO A 155 31.39 19.61 28.89
N ASN A 156 32.15 20.13 29.85
CA ASN A 156 33.49 19.71 30.26
C ASN A 156 33.61 18.17 30.44
N PRO A 157 34.73 17.54 30.03
CA PRO A 157 34.93 16.11 30.21
C PRO A 157 35.35 15.81 31.65
N SER A 158 34.41 15.38 32.50
CA SER A 158 34.72 14.79 33.81
C SER A 158 34.99 13.29 33.65
N TYR A 159 36.21 12.90 33.99
CA TYR A 159 36.68 11.51 34.06
C TYR A 159 35.87 10.68 35.06
N HIS A 160 35.33 9.55 34.61
CA HIS A 160 34.93 8.43 35.49
C HIS A 160 35.48 7.11 34.91
N PRO A 161 36.03 6.21 35.77
CA PRO A 161 36.67 4.97 35.33
C PRO A 161 35.65 3.84 35.03
N PRO A 162 36.04 2.80 34.28
CA PRO A 162 35.14 1.76 33.79
C PRO A 162 34.91 0.65 34.83
N SER A 163 33.67 0.21 35.01
CA SER A 163 33.31 -0.94 35.84
C SER A 163 32.62 -2.04 35.04
N SER A 164 33.20 -3.24 35.16
CA SER A 164 32.64 -4.59 34.97
C SER A 164 32.01 -4.98 33.63
N ALA A 165 32.75 -5.85 32.95
CA ALA A 165 32.38 -6.63 31.77
C ALA A 165 31.22 -7.62 32.01
N ILE A 166 30.34 -7.75 31.03
CA ILE A 166 29.44 -8.89 30.82
C ILE A 166 29.72 -9.43 29.41
N PRO A 167 30.11 -10.71 29.21
CA PRO A 167 30.28 -11.27 27.89
C PRO A 167 28.96 -11.86 27.40
N LEU A 168 28.33 -11.25 26.40
CA LEU A 168 27.23 -11.87 25.65
C LEU A 168 27.67 -12.07 24.19
N ASN A 169 28.45 -13.14 23.98
CA ASN A 169 28.69 -13.67 22.66
C ASN A 169 27.42 -14.35 22.16
N THR A 170 26.61 -13.63 21.41
CA THR A 170 25.76 -14.21 20.37
C THR A 170 26.09 -13.49 19.07
N SER A 171 27.27 -13.79 18.55
CA SER A 171 27.69 -13.39 17.20
C SER A 171 26.71 -14.04 16.22
N ARG A 172 25.67 -13.30 15.85
CA ARG A 172 24.92 -13.57 14.62
C ARG A 172 25.94 -13.54 13.48
N PRO A 173 25.95 -14.52 12.57
CA PRO A 173 26.82 -14.47 11.41
C PRO A 173 26.57 -13.16 10.68
N PRO A 174 27.61 -12.54 10.10
CA PRO A 174 27.50 -11.22 9.51
C PRO A 174 26.40 -11.23 8.44
N GLU A 175 25.46 -10.30 8.57
CA GLU A 175 24.32 -10.07 7.67
C GLU A 175 24.70 -10.01 6.18
N SER A 176 25.98 -9.80 5.88
CA SER A 176 26.53 -9.85 4.53
C SER A 176 26.32 -11.20 3.83
N SER A 177 26.38 -12.32 4.56
CA SER A 177 26.20 -13.67 3.99
C SER A 177 24.75 -13.93 3.55
N GLU A 178 23.77 -13.48 4.33
CA GLU A 178 22.36 -13.57 3.96
C GLU A 178 21.98 -12.58 2.85
N ARG A 179 22.56 -11.37 2.85
CA ARG A 179 22.38 -10.40 1.75
C ARG A 179 22.90 -10.94 0.43
N GLN A 180 24.06 -11.61 0.42
CA GLN A 180 24.59 -12.27 -0.78
C GLN A 180 23.65 -13.36 -1.28
N ARG A 181 23.13 -14.21 -0.38
CA ARG A 181 22.16 -15.26 -0.72
C ARG A 181 20.87 -14.69 -1.30
N ALA A 182 20.38 -13.57 -0.75
CA ALA A 182 19.17 -12.89 -1.24
C ALA A 182 19.37 -12.31 -2.66
N LEU A 183 20.53 -11.70 -2.92
CA LEU A 183 20.89 -11.18 -4.25
C LEU A 183 21.04 -12.29 -5.29
N GLU A 184 21.58 -13.43 -4.89
CA GLU A 184 21.72 -14.59 -5.77
C GLU A 184 20.36 -15.18 -6.17
N LEU A 185 19.41 -15.25 -5.23
CA LEU A 185 18.02 -15.65 -5.50
C LEU A 185 17.32 -14.68 -6.46
N MET A 186 17.48 -13.37 -6.25
CA MET A 186 16.94 -12.34 -7.16
C MET A 186 17.53 -12.45 -8.56
N ARG A 187 18.85 -12.68 -8.68
CA ARG A 187 19.55 -12.84 -9.95
C ARG A 187 19.14 -14.12 -10.68
N ARG A 188 18.94 -15.23 -9.95
CA ARG A 188 18.42 -16.48 -10.50
C ARG A 188 16.99 -16.30 -11.03
N LYS A 189 16.11 -15.67 -10.24
CA LYS A 189 14.72 -15.40 -10.65
C LYS A 189 14.64 -14.45 -11.85
N GLN A 190 15.53 -13.47 -11.96
CA GLN A 190 15.66 -12.62 -13.15
C GLN A 190 16.09 -13.40 -14.39
N ARG A 191 16.98 -14.39 -14.23
CA ARG A 191 17.41 -15.24 -15.34
C ARG A 191 16.27 -16.13 -15.82
N GLU A 192 15.58 -16.79 -14.91
CA GLU A 192 14.40 -17.62 -15.23
C GLU A 192 13.30 -16.79 -15.91
N MET A 193 13.06 -15.55 -15.44
CA MET A 193 12.11 -14.62 -16.07
C MET A 193 12.53 -14.27 -17.50
N ARG A 194 13.79 -13.89 -17.73
CA ARG A 194 14.31 -13.57 -19.08
C ARG A 194 14.36 -14.79 -20.01
N GLU A 195 14.57 -15.97 -19.46
CA GLU A 195 14.54 -17.23 -20.24
C GLU A 195 13.10 -17.66 -20.57
N SER A 196 12.09 -17.21 -19.81
CA SER A 196 10.67 -17.46 -20.09
C SER A 196 10.04 -16.53 -21.15
N GLU A 197 10.78 -15.52 -21.64
CA GLU A 197 10.32 -14.56 -22.65
C GLU A 197 10.39 -15.08 -24.10
N THR A 198 10.86 -16.32 -24.32
CA THR A 198 10.72 -16.99 -25.62
C THR A 198 9.56 -17.99 -25.59
N PRO A 199 8.57 -17.90 -26.50
CA PRO A 199 7.47 -18.85 -26.55
C PRO A 199 8.03 -20.20 -26.98
N ARG A 200 8.17 -21.14 -26.03
CA ARG A 200 8.49 -22.53 -26.31
C ARG A 200 7.34 -23.15 -27.10
N THR A 201 7.52 -23.16 -28.41
CA THR A 201 6.71 -23.89 -29.37
C THR A 201 6.77 -25.40 -29.09
N VAL A 202 5.59 -26.02 -29.06
CA VAL A 202 5.32 -27.44 -29.35
C VAL A 202 6.04 -28.50 -28.50
N HIS A 203 5.33 -28.96 -27.46
CA HIS A 203 5.08 -30.40 -27.31
C HIS A 203 3.58 -30.63 -27.12
N GLY A 204 2.88 -30.68 -28.25
CA GLY A 204 1.56 -31.28 -28.32
C GLY A 204 1.69 -32.77 -28.61
N GLY A 205 0.91 -33.57 -27.90
CA GLY A 205 0.34 -34.80 -28.45
C GLY A 205 0.88 -36.11 -27.87
N GLY A 206 -0.03 -36.84 -27.21
CA GLY A 206 -0.05 -38.30 -27.34
C GLY A 206 -0.36 -39.09 -26.08
N GLY A 207 -1.60 -39.58 -25.96
CA GLY A 207 -1.98 -40.74 -25.15
C GLY A 207 -2.47 -40.40 -23.73
N GLY A 208 -3.72 -40.59 -23.33
CA GLY A 208 -4.69 -41.59 -23.75
C GLY A 208 -4.62 -42.81 -22.84
N TYR A 209 -5.63 -42.95 -21.96
CA TYR A 209 -6.12 -44.19 -21.34
C TYR A 209 -5.28 -44.94 -20.28
N GLY A 210 -5.95 -45.30 -19.17
CA GLY A 210 -5.54 -46.29 -18.16
C GLY A 210 -4.65 -45.70 -17.06
N ASP A 211 -5.04 -45.57 -15.79
CA ASP A 211 -5.51 -46.65 -14.94
C ASP A 211 -6.61 -46.17 -13.99
N VAL A 212 -7.85 -46.42 -14.43
CA VAL A 212 -8.89 -46.90 -13.52
C VAL A 212 -8.58 -48.38 -13.39
N LEU A 213 -7.85 -48.83 -12.35
CA LEU A 213 -7.81 -50.20 -11.78
C LEU A 213 -6.53 -50.47 -10.97
N THR A 214 -6.45 -49.97 -9.73
CA THR A 214 -5.91 -50.76 -8.59
C THR A 214 -6.65 -50.42 -7.30
N ALA A 215 -7.98 -50.54 -7.33
CA ALA A 215 -8.78 -50.62 -6.11
C ALA A 215 -8.96 -52.09 -5.68
N VAL A 216 -7.90 -52.81 -5.31
CA VAL A 216 -8.03 -54.04 -4.47
C VAL A 216 -6.78 -54.26 -3.62
N ARG A 217 -6.63 -53.51 -2.52
CA ARG A 217 -5.96 -54.08 -1.34
C ARG A 217 -6.38 -53.45 -0.01
N TRP A 218 -7.68 -53.27 0.21
CA TRP A 218 -8.21 -53.18 1.57
C TRP A 218 -9.52 -53.98 1.66
N ARG A 219 -9.38 -55.30 1.66
CA ARG A 219 -10.31 -56.22 2.33
C ARG A 219 -9.52 -56.89 3.45
N ARG A 220 -9.85 -56.56 4.69
CA ARG A 220 -10.78 -57.33 5.53
C ARG A 220 -10.03 -58.43 6.27
N ARG A 221 -9.42 -58.09 7.41
CA ARG A 221 -9.11 -59.05 8.48
C ARG A 221 -10.35 -59.12 9.37
N ILE A 222 -11.32 -59.92 8.96
CA ILE A 222 -12.37 -60.42 9.85
C ILE A 222 -11.88 -61.73 10.43
N ALA A 223 -12.00 -61.82 11.75
CA ALA A 223 -11.90 -63.01 12.57
C ALA A 223 -12.68 -64.21 12.01
N ALA A 224 -12.10 -65.40 12.09
CA ALA A 224 -12.81 -66.67 12.28
C ALA A 224 -11.82 -67.82 12.54
N GLY A 225 -12.19 -68.75 13.43
CA GLY A 225 -11.52 -70.03 13.70
C GLY A 225 -10.71 -69.99 15.00
N THR A 226 -11.20 -70.30 16.20
CA THR A 226 -11.86 -71.54 16.65
C THR A 226 -11.17 -72.85 16.18
N ALA A 227 -10.68 -73.57 17.19
CA ALA A 227 -10.44 -75.02 17.31
C ALA A 227 -9.18 -75.64 16.68
N ARG A 228 -8.30 -76.15 17.58
CA ARG A 228 -7.42 -77.34 17.55
C ARG A 228 -6.42 -77.16 18.71
N ILE A 229 -6.13 -78.06 19.64
CA ILE A 229 -6.45 -79.47 19.97
C ILE A 229 -6.42 -79.52 21.51
#